data_AF-A0A915MRW5-F1
#
_entry.id   AF-A0A915MRW5-F1
#
_cell.length_a   1.000
_cell.length_b   1.000
_cell.length_c   1.000
_cell.angle_alpha   90.00
_cell.angle_beta   90.00
_cell.angle_gamma   90.00
#
_symmetry.space_group_name_H-M   'P 1'
#
loop_
_entity.id
_entity.type
_entity.pdbx_description
1 polymer ?
#
loop_
_entity_poly.entity_id
_entity_poly.type
_entity_poly.pdbx_seq_one_letter_code
_entity_poly.pdbx_strand_id
1 'polypeptide(L)'
;MFLAVTTYSTIGYGNIVPKTRLGKFFAMIYAVIGIPMTFMILHKLGRFFLLCLECFWHKLIWLMEFIRCVKDAEKLKGKVQGSGGMPVLLAIGV
;
A
#
# COMPACT_ATOMS: atom_id res chain seq x y z
N MET A 1 5.90 -2.44 -29.97
CA MET A 1 5.48 -2.26 -28.55
C MET A 1 5.25 -0.79 -28.21
N PHE A 2 6.22 0.12 -28.37
CA PHE A 2 6.04 1.55 -28.02
C PHE A 2 4.87 2.26 -28.73
N LEU A 3 4.66 2.02 -30.03
CA LEU A 3 3.53 2.59 -30.78
C LEU A 3 2.18 2.11 -30.24
N ALA A 4 2.05 0.81 -29.95
CA ALA A 4 0.81 0.24 -29.43
C ALA A 4 0.50 0.80 -28.04
N VAL A 5 1.52 0.82 -27.16
CA VAL A 5 1.45 1.36 -25.80
C VAL A 5 0.95 2.79 -25.76
N THR A 6 1.59 3.67 -26.54
CA THR A 6 1.26 5.09 -26.57
C THR A 6 -0.08 5.38 -27.26
N THR A 7 -0.57 4.49 -28.12
CA THR A 7 -1.87 4.64 -28.80
C THR A 7 -3.01 4.23 -27.88
N TYR A 8 -2.95 3.07 -27.21
CA TYR A 8 -4.03 2.65 -26.30
C TYR A 8 -4.04 3.47 -25.01
N SER A 9 -2.88 3.99 -24.57
CA SER A 9 -2.81 4.90 -23.43
C SER A 9 -3.16 6.35 -23.80
N THR A 10 -3.50 6.61 -25.06
CA THR A 10 -3.86 7.93 -25.61
C THR A 10 -2.77 9.01 -25.49
N ILE A 11 -1.51 8.63 -25.18
CA ILE A 11 -0.39 9.59 -25.08
C ILE A 11 -0.04 10.19 -26.43
N GLY A 12 -0.01 9.37 -27.49
CA GLY A 12 0.05 9.86 -28.88
C GLY A 12 1.23 10.79 -29.22
N TYR A 13 2.46 10.41 -28.86
CA TYR A 13 3.67 11.24 -29.13
C TYR A 13 3.89 11.63 -30.60
N GLY A 14 3.25 10.97 -31.57
CA GLY A 14 3.31 11.34 -33.00
C GLY A 14 4.65 11.11 -33.71
N ASN A 15 5.72 10.79 -32.98
CA ASN A 15 7.08 10.64 -33.52
C ASN A 15 7.28 9.42 -34.43
N ILE A 16 6.52 8.35 -34.19
CA ILE A 16 6.56 7.13 -34.99
C ILE A 16 5.13 6.89 -35.42
N VAL A 17 4.85 6.94 -36.72
CA VAL A 17 3.53 6.68 -37.29
C VAL A 17 3.65 5.65 -38.41
N PRO A 18 2.80 4.61 -38.43
CA PRO A 18 2.84 3.63 -39.50
C PRO A 18 2.48 4.32 -40.82
N LYS A 19 3.39 4.29 -41.80
CA LYS A 19 3.18 4.93 -43.12
C LYS A 19 2.13 4.19 -43.97
N THR A 20 1.88 2.91 -43.68
CA THR A 20 0.92 2.06 -44.42
C THR A 20 -0.53 2.25 -43.94
N ARG A 21 -1.49 2.31 -44.89
CA ARG A 21 -2.92 2.46 -44.57
C ARG A 21 -3.45 1.30 -43.71
N LEU A 22 -3.04 0.06 -44.00
CA LEU A 22 -3.39 -1.12 -43.21
C LEU A 22 -2.88 -1.03 -41.76
N GLY A 23 -1.64 -0.59 -41.55
CA GLY A 23 -1.07 -0.45 -40.22
C GLY A 23 -1.82 0.55 -39.34
N LYS A 24 -2.31 1.65 -39.93
CA LYS A 24 -3.16 2.63 -39.24
C LYS A 24 -4.52 2.04 -38.84
N PHE A 25 -5.14 1.26 -39.73
CA PHE A 25 -6.43 0.63 -39.47
C PHE A 25 -6.35 -0.39 -38.33
N PHE A 26 -5.33 -1.27 -38.35
CA PHE A 26 -5.10 -2.20 -37.25
C PHE A 26 -4.79 -1.50 -35.92
N ALA A 27 -4.01 -0.42 -35.93
CA ALA A 27 -3.72 0.36 -34.73
C ALA A 27 -5.00 0.99 -34.12
N MET A 28 -5.92 1.44 -34.97
CA MET A 28 -7.20 2.03 -34.53
C MET A 28 -8.11 0.98 -33.89
N ILE A 29 -8.26 -0.21 -34.49
CA ILE A 29 -9.00 -1.33 -33.89
C ILE A 29 -8.37 -1.75 -32.55
N TYR A 30 -7.04 -1.82 -32.51
CA TYR A 30 -6.33 -2.18 -31.29
C TYR A 30 -6.54 -1.16 -30.17
N ALA A 31 -6.62 0.13 -30.49
CA ALA A 31 -6.92 1.18 -29.51
C ALA A 31 -8.33 1.02 -28.93
N VAL A 32 -9.34 0.75 -29.77
CA VAL A 32 -10.74 0.57 -29.35
C VAL A 32 -10.91 -0.61 -28.40
N ILE A 33 -10.20 -1.71 -28.62
CA ILE A 33 -10.25 -2.90 -27.75
C ILE A 33 -9.34 -2.74 -26.53
N GLY A 34 -8.19 -2.08 -26.68
CA GLY A 34 -7.19 -1.91 -25.63
C GLY A 34 -7.64 -0.99 -24.50
N ILE A 35 -8.38 0.08 -24.80
CA ILE A 35 -8.91 1.03 -23.79
C ILE A 35 -9.85 0.33 -22.79
N PRO A 36 -10.93 -0.36 -23.19
CA PRO A 36 -11.84 -1.03 -22.25
C PRO A 36 -11.16 -2.17 -21.50
N MET A 37 -10.27 -2.92 -22.14
CA MET A 37 -9.45 -3.94 -21.46
C MET A 37 -8.60 -3.33 -20.34
N THR A 38 -7.91 -2.23 -20.63
CA THR A 38 -7.10 -1.51 -19.63
C THR A 38 -7.97 -0.96 -18.51
N PHE A 39 -9.14 -0.41 -18.84
CA PHE A 39 -10.09 0.11 -17.85
C PHE A 39 -10.63 -0.99 -16.93
N MET A 40 -10.90 -2.18 -17.47
CA MET A 40 -11.36 -3.34 -16.71
C MET A 40 -10.27 -3.85 -15.74
N ILE A 41 -9.01 -3.87 -16.18
CA ILE A 41 -7.85 -4.19 -15.35
C ILE A 41 -7.67 -3.13 -14.26
N LEU A 42 -7.79 -1.85 -14.61
CA LEU A 42 -7.70 -0.75 -13.65
C LEU A 42 -8.78 -0.87 -12.57
N HIS A 43 -10.01 -1.22 -12.94
CA HIS A 43 -11.09 -1.42 -11.98
C HIS A 43 -10.84 -2.60 -11.04
N LYS A 44 -10.29 -3.71 -11.55
CA LYS A 44 -9.86 -4.86 -10.72
C LYS A 44 -8.72 -4.45 -9.78
N LEU A 45 -7.73 -3.73 -10.30
CA LEU A 45 -6.57 -3.26 -9.55
C LEU A 45 -6.96 -2.24 -8.48
N GLY A 46 -7.89 -1.32 -8.78
CA GLY A 46 -8.40 -0.34 -7.84
C GLY A 46 -9.08 -0.99 -6.64
N ARG A 47 -9.92 -2.02 -6.86
CA ARG A 47 -10.51 -2.78 -5.76
C ARG A 47 -9.46 -3.52 -4.92
N PHE A 48 -8.46 -4.11 -5.57
CA PHE A 48 -7.35 -4.74 -4.86
C PHE A 48 -6.56 -3.73 -4.02
N PHE A 49 -6.31 -2.54 -4.57
CA PHE A 49 -5.62 -1.46 -3.88
C PHE A 49 -6.36 -0.99 -2.63
N LEU A 50 -7.68 -0.79 -2.72
CA LEU A 50 -8.51 -0.37 -1.59
C LEU A 50 -8.51 -1.42 -0.48
N LEU A 51 -8.71 -2.70 -0.80
CA LEU A 51 -8.64 -3.80 0.16
C LEU A 51 -7.25 -3.90 0.82
N CYS A 52 -6.19 -3.70 0.03
CA CYS A 52 -4.82 -3.69 0.52
C CYS A 52 -4.61 -2.50 1.47
N LEU A 53 -5.17 -1.33 1.16
CA LEU A 53 -5.12 -0.14 2.00
C LEU A 53 -5.86 -0.36 3.32
N GLU A 54 -7.05 -0.97 3.29
CA GLU A 54 -7.84 -1.29 4.48
C GLU A 54 -7.11 -2.29 5.38
N CYS A 55 -6.54 -3.35 4.80
CA CYS A 55 -5.70 -4.30 5.53
C CYS A 55 -4.46 -3.61 6.12
N PHE A 56 -3.80 -2.78 5.33
CA PHE A 56 -2.61 -2.04 5.76
C PHE A 56 -2.95 -1.10 6.92
N TRP A 57 -4.07 -0.39 6.83
CA TRP A 57 -4.55 0.54 7.84
C TRP A 57 -4.87 -0.16 9.16
N HIS A 58 -5.53 -1.32 9.10
CA HIS A 58 -5.81 -2.12 10.28
C HIS A 58 -4.52 -2.65 10.94
N LYS A 59 -3.56 -3.08 10.12
CA LYS A 59 -2.24 -3.52 10.58
C LYS A 59 -1.44 -2.37 11.19
N LEU A 60 -1.59 -1.16 10.66
CA LEU A 60 -0.97 0.07 11.15
C LEU A 60 -1.57 0.52 12.51
N ILE A 61 -2.90 0.47 12.67
CA ILE A 61 -3.56 0.80 13.94
C ILE A 61 -3.14 -0.16 15.05
N TRP A 62 -3.15 -1.46 14.76
CA TRP A 62 -2.70 -2.48 15.72
C TRP A 62 -1.24 -2.25 16.12
N LEU A 63 -0.37 -1.92 15.16
CA LEU A 63 1.03 -1.59 15.43
C LEU A 63 1.16 -0.33 16.31
N MET A 64 0.33 0.69 16.10
CA MET A 64 0.32 1.91 16.90
C MET A 64 -0.13 1.67 18.35
N GLU A 65 -1.08 0.76 18.58
CA GLU A 65 -1.46 0.34 19.94
C GLU A 65 -0.36 -0.47 20.62
N PHE A 66 0.31 -1.35 19.87
CA PHE A 66 1.46 -2.10 20.37
C PHE A 66 2.60 -1.17 20.80
N ILE A 67 2.92 -0.15 19.99
CA ILE A 67 3.94 0.86 20.32
C ILE A 67 3.55 1.65 21.57
N ARG A 68 2.27 2.00 21.75
CA ARG A 68 1.79 2.64 22.98
C ARG A 68 2.00 1.74 24.21
N CYS A 69 1.66 0.46 24.10
CA CYS A 69 1.83 -0.53 25.17
C CYS A 69 3.31 -0.69 25.58
N VAL A 70 4.22 -0.73 24.60
CA VAL A 70 5.68 -0.79 24.87
C VAL A 70 6.16 0.47 25.58
N LYS A 71 5.67 1.65 25.16
CA LYS A 71 6.07 2.93 25.76
C LYS A 71 5.58 3.09 27.20
N ASP A 72 4.40 2.56 27.51
CA ASP A 72 3.86 2.53 28.88
C ASP A 72 4.63 1.56 29.79
N ALA A 73 5.05 0.40 29.28
CA ALA A 73 5.90 -0.54 30.02
C ALA A 73 7.26 0.08 30.39
N GLU A 74 7.85 0.86 29.48
CA GLU A 74 9.09 1.59 29.75
C GLU A 74 8.91 2.68 30.82
N LYS A 75 7.77 3.38 30.80
CA LYS A 75 7.41 4.39 31.80
C LYS A 75 7.23 3.80 33.20
N LEU A 76 6.69 2.58 33.30
CA LEU A 76 6.59 1.85 34.57
C LEU A 76 7.96 1.40 35.09
N LYS A 77 8.86 0.95 34.20
CA LYS A 77 10.25 0.62 34.56
C LYS A 77 11.00 1.83 35.10
N GLY A 78 10.76 3.03 34.54
CA GLY A 78 11.29 4.29 35.05
C GLY A 78 10.76 4.68 36.44
N LYS A 79 9.51 4.33 36.77
CA LYS A 79 8.91 4.61 38.09
C LYS A 79 9.38 3.64 39.19
N VAL A 80 9.67 2.38 38.84
CA VAL A 80 10.16 1.36 39.80
C VAL A 80 11.58 1.65 40.28
N GLN A 81 12.40 2.33 39.49
CA GLN A 81 13.76 2.69 39.90
C GLN A 81 13.84 3.94 40.81
N GLY A 82 12.72 4.64 41.00
CA GLY A 82 12.65 5.89 41.78
C GLY A 82 12.03 5.78 43.18
N SER A 83 11.55 4.62 43.61
CA SER A 83 11.01 4.42 44.96
C SER A 83 11.64 3.18 45.58
N GLY A 84 12.78 3.40 46.24
CA GLY A 84 13.43 2.40 47.05
C GLY A 84 12.58 2.03 48.27
N GLY A 85 12.77 0.79 48.73
CA GLY A 85 12.35 0.33 50.04
C GLY A 85 11.67 -1.03 50.02
N MET A 86 12.46 -2.11 50.11
CA MET A 86 11.95 -3.33 50.75
C MET A 86 11.66 -3.01 52.22
N PRO A 87 10.69 -3.69 52.87
CA PRO A 87 11.12 -4.74 53.78
C PRO A 87 10.14 -5.92 53.81
N VAL A 88 10.40 -6.96 53.01
CA VAL A 88 9.80 -8.29 53.19
C VAL A 88 10.46 -9.09 54.32
N LEU A 89 11.47 -8.52 54.98
CA LEU A 89 12.12 -9.06 56.18
C LEU A 89 11.19 -9.10 57.42
N LEU A 90 10.01 -8.47 57.34
CA LEU A 90 8.96 -8.52 58.37
C LEU A 90 8.07 -9.79 58.30
N ALA A 91 8.16 -10.59 57.23
CA ALA A 91 7.27 -11.74 57.01
C ALA A 91 7.80 -13.10 57.54
N ILE A 92 9.01 -13.16 58.12
CA ILE A 92 9.65 -14.45 58.54
C ILE A 92 9.68 -14.61 60.08
N GLY A 93 9.18 -13.64 60.86
CA GLY A 93 9.31 -13.59 62.32
C GLY A 93 8.00 -13.73 63.11
N VAL A 94 7.11 -14.66 62.76
CA VAL A 94 5.97 -15.09 63.60
C VAL A 94 5.87 -16.61 63.56
#